data_AF-A0A3G4W760-F1
#
_entry.id   AF-A0A3G4W760-F1
#
_cell.length_a   1.000
_cell.length_b   1.000
_cell.length_c   1.000
_cell.angle_alpha   90.00
_cell.angle_beta   90.00
_cell.angle_gamma   90.00
#
_symmetry.space_group_name_H-M   'P 1'
#
loop_
_entity.id
_entity.type
_entity.pdbx_description
1 polymer ?
#
loop_
_entity_poly.entity_id
_entity_poly.type
_entity_poly.pdbx_seq_one_letter_code
_entity_poly.pdbx_strand_id
1 'polypeptide(L)'
;MFAPILEERSANAFIESAVKLLVIDETWTDKLQRSDLNAEDITELAKYGLKIEELWVQVAHPEVLKELLNLVKTSAPYGAWNCSRVLDSDDLNTESLGRLTPLANVENFDTFAASCFGMLSSRYERQLDVMAHKVHTLANGDWSPGDIEYPARCALIGAVIVVAAVLGNLMLVCGGLFALAAQGCVDEYDDWMQPGG
;
A
#
# COMPACT_ATOMS: atom_id res chain seq x y z
N MET A 1 -23.51 -15.73 -16.64
CA MET A 1 -22.78 -14.45 -16.57
C MET A 1 -22.74 -14.06 -15.09
N PHE A 2 -21.72 -14.51 -14.35
CA PHE A 2 -21.58 -14.36 -12.88
C PHE A 2 -20.24 -13.71 -12.48
N ALA A 3 -19.44 -13.26 -13.47
CA ALA A 3 -18.09 -12.71 -13.27
C ALA A 3 -18.01 -11.45 -12.40
N PRO A 4 -18.90 -10.44 -12.50
CA PRO A 4 -18.66 -9.16 -11.83
C PRO A 4 -18.74 -9.22 -10.30
N ILE A 5 -19.50 -10.17 -9.73
CA ILE A 5 -19.68 -10.29 -8.27
C ILE A 5 -18.48 -10.97 -7.60
N LEU A 6 -17.78 -11.86 -8.31
CA LEU A 6 -16.59 -12.53 -7.79
C LEU A 6 -15.37 -11.58 -7.80
N GLU A 7 -15.25 -10.78 -8.85
CA GLU A 7 -14.19 -9.76 -9.01
C GLU A 7 -14.31 -8.63 -7.98
N GLU A 8 -15.53 -8.19 -7.65
CA GLU A 8 -15.74 -7.19 -6.61
C GLU A 8 -15.38 -7.71 -5.21
N ARG A 9 -15.65 -8.99 -4.92
CA ARG A 9 -15.30 -9.59 -3.63
C ARG A 9 -13.79 -9.74 -3.45
N SER A 10 -13.06 -10.16 -4.49
CA SER A 10 -11.60 -10.27 -4.42
C SER A 10 -10.95 -8.89 -4.28
N ALA A 11 -11.45 -7.89 -5.00
CA ALA A 11 -10.97 -6.51 -4.90
C ALA A 11 -11.22 -5.88 -3.51
N ASN A 12 -12.40 -6.07 -2.92
CA ASN A 12 -12.70 -5.61 -1.57
C ASN A 12 -11.84 -6.33 -0.52
N ALA A 13 -11.65 -7.64 -0.66
CA ALA A 13 -10.76 -8.41 0.22
C ALA A 13 -9.31 -7.92 0.14
N PHE A 14 -8.83 -7.58 -1.06
CA PHE A 14 -7.52 -6.96 -1.25
C PHE A 14 -7.41 -5.64 -0.49
N ILE A 15 -8.36 -4.71 -0.68
CA ILE A 15 -8.36 -3.40 0.01
C ILE A 15 -8.34 -3.61 1.52
N GLU A 16 -9.20 -4.47 2.06
CA GLU A 16 -9.28 -4.74 3.49
C GLU A 16 -7.96 -5.29 4.05
N SER A 17 -7.37 -6.29 3.38
CA SER A 17 -6.09 -6.87 3.80
C SER A 17 -4.93 -5.88 3.68
N ALA A 18 -4.92 -5.03 2.64
CA ALA A 18 -3.87 -4.03 2.45
C ALA A 18 -3.95 -2.93 3.51
N VAL A 19 -5.15 -2.45 3.86
CA VAL A 19 -5.34 -1.48 4.95
C VAL A 19 -4.94 -2.09 6.28
N LYS A 20 -5.37 -3.34 6.57
CA LYS A 20 -4.96 -4.06 7.79
C LYS A 20 -3.44 -4.18 7.88
N LEU A 21 -2.78 -4.53 6.77
CA LEU A 21 -1.33 -4.64 6.71
C LEU A 21 -0.67 -3.31 7.08
N LEU A 22 -1.09 -2.20 6.48
CA LEU A 22 -0.54 -0.87 6.73
C LEU A 22 -0.70 -0.43 8.20
N VAL A 23 -1.87 -0.67 8.80
CA VAL A 23 -2.15 -0.33 10.20
C VAL A 23 -1.31 -1.18 11.16
N ILE A 24 -1.16 -2.47 10.86
CA ILE A 24 -0.37 -3.40 11.68
C ILE A 24 1.13 -3.07 11.58
N ASP A 25 1.64 -2.77 10.38
CA ASP A 25 3.02 -2.31 10.13
C ASP A 25 3.36 -1.03 10.90
N GLU A 26 2.46 -0.04 10.87
CA GLU A 26 2.62 1.21 11.63
C GLU A 26 2.62 0.96 13.14
N THR A 27 1.63 0.20 13.64
CA THR A 27 1.55 -0.15 15.06
C THR A 27 2.79 -0.92 15.52
N TRP A 28 3.30 -1.80 14.67
CA TRP A 28 4.49 -2.60 14.97
C TRP A 28 5.75 -1.72 15.01
N THR A 29 5.93 -0.85 14.02
CA THR A 29 7.02 0.13 13.96
C THR A 29 7.04 1.02 15.18
N ASP A 30 5.89 1.57 15.59
CA ASP A 30 5.78 2.44 16.76
C ASP A 30 6.16 1.70 18.05
N LYS A 31 5.71 0.45 18.21
CA LYS A 31 6.08 -0.34 19.39
C LYS A 31 7.57 -0.70 19.39
N LEU A 32 8.18 -1.00 18.24
CA LEU A 32 9.61 -1.32 18.14
C LEU A 32 10.54 -0.15 18.49
N GLN A 33 10.08 1.09 18.34
CA GLN A 33 10.82 2.28 18.71
C GLN A 33 10.90 2.51 20.22
N ARG A 34 10.12 1.78 21.03
CA ARG A 34 10.16 1.88 22.48
C ARG A 34 11.46 1.30 23.04
N SER A 35 12.08 2.03 23.96
CA SER A 35 13.32 1.62 24.61
C SER A 35 13.12 0.66 25.79
N ASP A 36 11.87 0.44 26.22
CA ASP A 36 11.49 -0.27 27.43
C ASP A 36 10.80 -1.62 27.18
N LEU A 37 11.07 -2.27 26.03
CA LEU A 37 10.46 -3.55 25.67
C LEU A 37 10.87 -4.68 26.61
N ASN A 38 9.90 -5.36 27.19
CA ASN A 38 10.10 -6.55 28.00
C ASN A 38 9.90 -7.84 27.15
N ALA A 39 10.12 -9.02 27.76
CA ALA A 39 10.01 -10.29 27.06
C ALA A 39 8.60 -10.63 26.54
N GLU A 40 7.56 -10.16 27.24
CA GLU A 40 6.16 -10.31 26.79
C GLU A 40 5.91 -9.41 25.56
N ASP A 41 6.40 -8.17 25.60
CA ASP A 41 6.30 -7.25 24.46
C ASP A 41 6.99 -7.85 23.22
N ILE A 42 8.21 -8.38 23.35
CA ILE A 42 8.94 -9.03 22.25
C ILE A 42 8.13 -10.20 21.67
N THR A 43 7.50 -11.01 22.52
CA THR A 43 6.65 -12.13 22.09
C THR A 43 5.42 -11.64 21.34
N GLU A 44 4.81 -10.53 21.78
CA GLU A 44 3.69 -9.91 21.08
C GLU A 44 4.13 -9.34 19.73
N LEU A 45 5.28 -8.65 19.67
CA LEU A 45 5.87 -8.09 18.45
C LEU A 45 6.21 -9.15 17.41
N ALA A 46 6.68 -10.33 17.83
CA ALA A 46 6.86 -11.46 16.92
C ALA A 46 5.54 -11.90 16.26
N LYS A 47 4.41 -11.85 16.99
CA LYS A 47 3.08 -12.16 16.42
C LYS A 47 2.65 -11.10 15.40
N TYR A 48 2.97 -9.83 15.63
CA TYR A 48 2.76 -8.76 14.65
C TYR A 48 3.55 -9.03 13.37
N GLY A 49 4.84 -9.35 13.47
CA GLY A 49 5.68 -9.68 12.32
C GLY A 49 5.15 -10.84 11.49
N LEU A 50 4.74 -11.94 12.14
CA LEU A 50 4.10 -13.08 11.46
C LEU A 50 2.77 -12.68 10.78
N LYS A 51 1.99 -11.79 11.40
CA LYS A 51 0.73 -11.34 10.82
C LYS A 51 0.94 -10.43 9.60
N ILE A 52 1.98 -9.61 9.63
CA ILE A 52 2.41 -8.76 8.51
C ILE A 52 2.84 -9.63 7.34
N GLU A 53 3.63 -10.67 7.59
CA GLU A 53 4.01 -11.66 6.56
C GLU A 53 2.78 -12.33 5.93
N GLU A 54 1.85 -12.83 6.75
CA GLU A 54 0.60 -13.45 6.28
C GLU A 54 -0.20 -12.51 5.36
N LEU A 55 -0.36 -11.25 5.79
CA LEU A 55 -1.10 -10.25 5.03
C LEU A 55 -0.35 -9.82 3.76
N TRP A 56 0.98 -9.71 3.81
CA TRP A 56 1.81 -9.44 2.64
C TRP A 56 1.61 -10.51 1.57
N VAL A 57 1.60 -11.80 1.95
CA VAL A 57 1.27 -12.89 1.02
C VAL A 57 -0.12 -12.70 0.43
N GLN A 58 -1.13 -12.31 1.21
CA GLN A 58 -2.48 -12.11 0.68
C GLN A 58 -2.58 -10.97 -0.34
N VAL A 59 -1.81 -9.89 -0.18
CA VAL A 59 -1.96 -8.68 -0.99
C VAL A 59 -0.94 -8.56 -2.13
N ALA A 60 0.26 -9.13 -1.96
CA ALA A 60 1.36 -9.00 -2.90
C ALA A 60 1.68 -10.29 -3.67
N HIS A 61 0.93 -11.38 -3.45
CA HIS A 61 1.14 -12.61 -4.22
C HIS A 61 0.94 -12.37 -5.73
N PRO A 62 1.82 -12.90 -6.61
CA PRO A 62 1.78 -12.60 -8.04
C PRO A 62 0.43 -12.84 -8.71
N GLU A 63 -0.27 -13.92 -8.34
CA GLU A 63 -1.60 -14.21 -8.90
C GLU A 63 -2.67 -13.18 -8.48
N VAL A 64 -2.60 -12.68 -7.24
CA VAL A 64 -3.51 -11.62 -6.77
C VAL A 64 -3.25 -10.32 -7.52
N LEU A 65 -1.98 -9.92 -7.64
CA LEU A 65 -1.59 -8.72 -8.39
C LEU A 65 -2.00 -8.80 -9.86
N LYS A 66 -1.87 -9.99 -10.47
CA LYS A 66 -2.29 -10.25 -11.86
C LYS A 66 -3.82 -10.18 -12.03
N GLU A 67 -4.59 -10.72 -11.08
CA GLU A 67 -6.04 -10.62 -11.08
C GLU A 67 -6.49 -9.16 -10.98
N LEU A 68 -5.93 -8.40 -10.03
CA LEU A 68 -6.25 -6.99 -9.84
C LEU A 68 -5.85 -6.14 -11.04
N LEU A 69 -4.69 -6.39 -11.65
CA LEU A 69 -4.27 -5.69 -12.86
C LEU A 69 -5.19 -6.00 -14.04
N ASN A 70 -5.70 -7.22 -14.15
CA ASN A 70 -6.69 -7.57 -15.18
C ASN A 70 -8.01 -6.84 -14.92
N LEU A 71 -8.49 -6.82 -13.67
CA LEU A 71 -9.69 -6.07 -13.26
C LEU A 71 -9.56 -4.59 -13.64
N VAL A 72 -8.42 -3.97 -13.35
CA VAL A 72 -8.14 -2.58 -13.73
C VAL A 72 -8.24 -2.39 -15.24
N LYS A 73 -7.57 -3.25 -16.02
CA LYS A 73 -7.59 -3.18 -17.50
C LYS A 73 -8.98 -3.37 -18.10
N THR A 74 -9.79 -4.27 -17.54
CA THR A 74 -11.14 -4.54 -18.07
C THR A 74 -12.16 -3.49 -17.64
N SER A 75 -11.89 -2.76 -16.56
CA SER A 75 -12.76 -1.70 -16.04
C SER A 75 -12.44 -0.32 -16.62
N ALA A 76 -11.30 -0.17 -17.31
CA ALA A 76 -10.80 1.07 -17.89
C ALA A 76 -11.34 1.52 -19.28
N PRO A 77 -12.51 1.11 -19.84
CA PRO A 77 -13.07 1.83 -20.99
C PRO A 77 -13.68 3.20 -20.64
N TYR A 78 -13.72 3.61 -19.37
CA TYR A 78 -14.23 4.93 -18.98
C TYR A 78 -13.10 5.94 -18.80
N GLY A 79 -12.79 6.64 -19.88
CA GLY A 79 -11.96 7.83 -19.90
C GLY A 79 -12.46 8.90 -18.92
N ALA A 80 -11.50 9.70 -18.45
CA ALA A 80 -11.62 10.80 -17.50
C ALA A 80 -11.77 10.38 -16.03
N TRP A 81 -10.74 9.71 -15.51
CA TRP A 81 -10.28 10.00 -14.15
C TRP A 81 -9.91 11.49 -14.08
N ASN A 82 -10.87 12.32 -13.70
CA ASN A 82 -10.62 13.71 -13.39
C ASN A 82 -10.44 13.83 -11.89
N CYS A 83 -9.22 13.57 -11.40
CA CYS A 83 -8.86 13.70 -9.99
C CYS A 83 -9.31 15.06 -9.41
N SER A 84 -9.40 16.12 -10.24
CA SER A 84 -9.96 17.43 -9.88
C SER A 84 -11.23 17.35 -9.01
N ARG A 85 -12.15 16.42 -9.27
CA ARG A 85 -13.41 16.33 -8.49
C ARG A 85 -13.26 15.75 -7.09
N VAL A 86 -12.25 14.92 -6.85
CA VAL A 86 -11.92 14.39 -5.52
C VAL A 86 -11.05 15.39 -4.75
N LEU A 87 -10.23 16.17 -5.46
CA LEU A 87 -9.38 17.22 -4.91
C LEU A 87 -10.15 18.52 -4.58
N ASP A 88 -11.36 18.70 -5.15
CA ASP A 88 -12.25 19.86 -4.91
C ASP A 88 -13.11 19.73 -3.63
N SER A 89 -12.94 18.68 -2.81
CA SER A 89 -13.67 18.61 -1.53
C SER A 89 -12.99 19.53 -0.51
N ASP A 90 -13.73 20.51 0.00
CA ASP A 90 -13.30 21.49 1.02
C ASP A 90 -12.75 20.86 2.33
N ASP A 91 -12.91 19.54 2.51
CA ASP A 91 -12.51 18.79 3.70
C ASP A 91 -11.08 18.21 3.64
N LEU A 92 -10.39 18.26 2.49
CA LEU A 92 -9.02 17.76 2.37
C LEU A 92 -8.03 18.93 2.42
N ASN A 93 -7.10 18.88 3.37
CA ASN A 93 -6.10 19.92 3.60
C ASN A 93 -5.27 20.14 2.33
N THR A 94 -5.31 21.36 1.76
CA THR A 94 -4.71 21.74 0.48
C THR A 94 -3.19 21.54 0.42
N GLU A 95 -2.53 21.53 1.58
CA GLU A 95 -1.09 21.25 1.68
C GLU A 95 -0.75 19.76 1.45
N SER A 96 -1.58 18.84 1.95
CA SER A 96 -1.44 17.39 1.72
C SER A 96 -1.80 17.00 0.28
N LEU A 97 -2.73 17.74 -0.33
CA LEU A 97 -3.13 17.58 -1.74
C LEU A 97 -2.09 18.14 -2.72
N GLY A 98 -1.49 19.30 -2.42
CA GLY A 98 -0.43 19.90 -3.25
C GLY A 98 0.80 19.00 -3.38
N ARG A 99 1.03 18.17 -2.36
CA ARG A 99 2.03 17.11 -2.32
C ARG A 99 1.70 15.88 -3.18
N LEU A 100 0.42 15.65 -3.48
CA LEU A 100 -0.06 14.52 -4.28
C LEU A 100 -0.33 14.87 -5.75
N THR A 101 -0.23 16.15 -6.12
CA THR A 101 -0.33 16.65 -7.50
C THR A 101 0.51 15.87 -8.54
N PRO A 102 1.71 15.34 -8.22
CA PRO A 102 2.48 14.52 -9.16
C PRO A 102 1.79 13.19 -9.54
N LEU A 103 0.95 12.64 -8.66
CA LEU A 103 0.14 11.44 -8.92
C LEU A 103 -1.12 11.77 -9.74
N ALA A 104 -1.67 12.98 -9.59
CA ALA A 104 -2.78 13.48 -10.40
C ALA A 104 -2.34 13.89 -11.83
N ASN A 105 -1.04 14.12 -12.04
CA ASN A 105 -0.42 14.41 -13.33
C ASN A 105 0.05 13.17 -14.10
N VAL A 106 -0.25 11.94 -13.63
CA VAL A 106 -0.02 10.77 -14.47
C VAL A 106 -1.02 10.84 -15.62
N GLU A 107 -0.56 11.25 -16.79
CA GLU A 107 -1.35 11.36 -18.03
C GLU A 107 -2.03 10.03 -18.43
N ASN A 108 -1.72 8.92 -17.74
CA ASN A 108 -2.33 7.62 -17.95
C ASN A 108 -2.45 6.80 -16.66
N PHE A 109 -3.68 6.64 -16.16
CA PHE A 109 -4.04 5.78 -15.02
C PHE A 109 -3.48 4.35 -15.15
N ASP A 110 -3.41 3.82 -16.38
CA ASP A 110 -2.85 2.49 -16.64
C ASP A 110 -1.34 2.42 -16.33
N THR A 111 -0.60 3.50 -16.62
CA THR A 111 0.84 3.57 -16.31
C THR A 111 1.07 3.60 -14.81
N PHE A 112 0.24 4.35 -14.07
CA PHE A 112 0.31 4.37 -12.61
C PHE A 112 0.02 3.00 -12.00
N ALA A 113 -1.09 2.38 -12.42
CA ALA A 113 -1.46 1.04 -11.99
C ALA A 113 -0.34 0.03 -12.28
N ALA A 114 0.17 -0.01 -13.51
CA ALA A 114 1.25 -0.91 -13.91
C ALA A 114 2.52 -0.70 -13.07
N SER A 115 2.86 0.54 -12.73
CA SER A 115 4.00 0.85 -11.86
C SER A 115 3.80 0.29 -10.44
N CYS A 116 2.64 0.55 -9.81
CA CYS A 116 2.33 0.05 -8.47
C CYS A 116 2.36 -1.49 -8.40
N PHE A 117 1.63 -2.16 -9.30
CA PHE A 117 1.59 -3.63 -9.32
C PHE A 117 2.94 -4.25 -9.70
N GLY A 118 3.69 -3.63 -10.64
CA GLY A 118 5.02 -4.07 -11.01
C GLY A 118 6.02 -3.97 -9.85
N MET A 119 5.95 -2.88 -9.07
CA MET A 119 6.78 -2.68 -7.90
C MET A 119 6.47 -3.71 -6.80
N LEU A 120 5.19 -3.92 -6.48
CA LEU A 120 4.78 -4.96 -5.52
C LEU A 120 5.27 -6.35 -5.97
N SER A 121 5.10 -6.68 -7.25
CA SER A 121 5.55 -7.96 -7.79
C SER A 121 7.07 -8.14 -7.70
N SER A 122 7.85 -7.10 -8.04
CA SER A 122 9.31 -7.18 -7.99
C SER A 122 9.89 -7.27 -6.57
N ARG A 123 9.13 -6.80 -5.57
CA ARG A 123 9.55 -6.81 -4.17
C ARG A 123 8.96 -7.96 -3.36
N TYR A 124 8.07 -8.76 -3.94
CA TYR A 124 7.35 -9.82 -3.22
C TYR A 124 8.28 -10.74 -2.43
N GLU A 125 9.22 -11.41 -3.09
CA GLU A 125 10.14 -12.37 -2.44
C GLU A 125 11.10 -11.68 -1.47
N ARG A 126 11.70 -10.57 -1.91
CA ARG A 126 12.62 -9.79 -1.06
C ARG A 126 11.96 -9.34 0.24
N GLN A 127 10.71 -8.91 0.18
CA GLN A 127 9.98 -8.43 1.35
C GLN A 127 9.65 -9.58 2.32
N LEU A 128 9.38 -10.80 1.81
CA LEU A 128 9.25 -11.99 2.64
C LEU A 128 10.57 -12.34 3.35
N ASP A 129 11.69 -12.28 2.64
CA ASP A 129 13.01 -12.53 3.23
C ASP A 129 13.32 -11.51 4.35
N VAL A 130 13.01 -10.23 4.12
CA VAL A 130 13.19 -9.16 5.12
C VAL A 130 12.32 -9.41 6.36
N MET A 131 11.04 -9.77 6.18
CA MET A 131 10.13 -10.07 7.29
C MET A 131 10.58 -11.30 8.08
N ALA A 132 10.95 -12.39 7.39
CA ALA A 132 11.42 -13.61 8.03
C ALA A 132 12.71 -13.37 8.82
N HIS A 133 13.65 -12.59 8.25
CA HIS A 133 14.87 -12.19 8.93
C HIS A 133 14.56 -11.38 10.19
N LYS A 134 13.66 -10.39 10.12
CA LYS A 134 13.27 -9.57 11.28
C LYS A 134 12.61 -10.37 12.40
N VAL A 135 11.70 -11.28 12.07
CA VAL A 135 11.09 -12.17 13.07
C VAL A 135 12.18 -13.02 13.75
N HIS A 136 13.17 -13.47 12.99
CA HIS A 136 14.31 -14.22 13.54
C HIS A 136 15.21 -13.36 14.45
N THR A 137 15.57 -12.13 14.05
CA THR A 137 16.42 -11.25 14.87
C THR A 137 15.70 -10.79 16.13
N LEU A 138 14.40 -10.53 16.06
CA LEU A 138 13.57 -10.21 17.22
C LEU A 138 13.59 -11.32 18.28
N ALA A 139 13.53 -12.58 17.84
CA ALA A 139 13.65 -13.73 18.75
C ALA A 139 15.01 -13.78 19.47
N ASN A 140 16.03 -13.14 18.90
CA ASN A 140 17.40 -13.06 19.44
C ASN A 140 17.70 -11.73 20.15
N GLY A 141 16.72 -10.83 20.29
CA GLY A 141 16.89 -9.54 20.96
C GLY A 141 17.66 -8.48 20.15
N ASP A 142 17.72 -8.62 18.82
CA ASP A 142 18.30 -7.64 17.90
C ASP A 142 17.20 -7.10 16.97
N TRP A 143 16.99 -5.78 16.93
CA TRP A 143 15.92 -5.18 16.12
C TRP A 143 16.29 -3.84 15.52
N SER A 144 15.73 -3.60 14.32
CA SER A 144 15.85 -2.35 13.57
C SER A 144 14.45 -1.81 13.20
N PRO A 145 14.24 -0.48 13.21
CA PRO A 145 12.95 0.13 12.83
C PRO A 145 12.57 -0.13 11.36
N GLY A 146 11.26 -0.22 11.10
CA GLY A 146 10.64 -0.18 9.76
C GLY A 146 10.65 -1.52 9.04
N ASP A 147 9.47 -2.06 8.72
CA ASP A 147 9.34 -3.49 8.39
C ASP A 147 8.99 -3.77 6.94
N ILE A 148 7.94 -3.14 6.42
CA ILE A 148 7.74 -3.06 4.98
C ILE A 148 8.71 -2.04 4.41
N GLU A 149 9.49 -2.42 3.41
CA GLU A 149 10.36 -1.48 2.71
C GLU A 149 9.50 -0.33 2.21
N TYR A 150 9.92 0.89 2.50
CA TYR A 150 9.16 2.09 2.17
C TYR A 150 8.64 2.12 0.71
N PRO A 151 9.43 1.71 -0.31
CA PRO A 151 8.93 1.56 -1.67
C PRO A 151 7.74 0.58 -1.83
N ALA A 152 7.79 -0.55 -1.13
CA ALA A 152 6.70 -1.53 -1.13
C ALA A 152 5.45 -0.97 -0.46
N ARG A 153 5.61 -0.19 0.61
CA ARG A 153 4.50 0.51 1.29
C ARG A 153 3.81 1.52 0.37
N CYS A 154 4.58 2.36 -0.33
CA CYS A 154 4.02 3.33 -1.26
C CYS A 154 3.35 2.68 -2.48
N ALA A 155 3.95 1.61 -3.02
CA ALA A 155 3.34 0.83 -4.10
C ALA A 155 2.02 0.18 -3.65
N LEU A 156 1.94 -0.31 -2.41
CA LEU A 156 0.72 -0.88 -1.84
C LEU A 156 -0.39 0.17 -1.70
N ILE A 157 -0.08 1.35 -1.17
CA ILE A 157 -1.03 2.46 -1.07
C ILE A 157 -1.55 2.84 -2.46
N GLY A 158 -0.65 2.98 -3.44
CA GLY A 158 -1.03 3.28 -4.83
C GLY A 158 -1.94 2.21 -5.44
N ALA A 159 -1.63 0.93 -5.24
CA ALA A 159 -2.47 -0.18 -5.69
C ALA A 159 -3.87 -0.16 -5.03
N VAL A 160 -3.97 0.16 -3.74
CA VAL A 160 -5.26 0.30 -3.06
C VAL A 160 -6.07 1.45 -3.65
N ILE A 161 -5.46 2.60 -3.91
CA ILE A 161 -6.13 3.75 -4.57
C ILE A 161 -6.67 3.34 -5.95
N VAL A 162 -5.85 2.66 -6.75
CA VAL A 162 -6.22 2.17 -8.09
C VAL A 162 -7.43 1.24 -8.01
N VAL A 163 -7.39 0.23 -7.14
CA VAL A 163 -8.47 -0.77 -7.03
C VAL A 163 -9.74 -0.13 -6.46
N ALA A 164 -9.63 0.69 -5.42
CA ALA A 164 -10.77 1.37 -4.80
C ALA A 164 -11.53 2.25 -5.80
N ALA A 165 -10.79 2.90 -6.68
CA ALA A 165 -11.36 3.80 -7.63
C ALA A 165 -11.95 3.10 -8.86
N VAL A 166 -11.40 1.95 -9.27
CA VAL A 166 -12.08 1.02 -10.19
C VAL A 166 -13.43 0.56 -9.63
N LEU A 167 -13.53 0.34 -8.33
CA LEU A 167 -14.79 -0.01 -7.65
C LEU A 167 -15.74 1.18 -7.44
N GLY A 168 -15.34 2.41 -7.76
CA GLY A 168 -16.13 3.62 -7.47
C GLY A 168 -16.22 3.98 -5.98
N ASN A 169 -15.36 3.41 -5.14
CA ASN A 169 -15.34 3.57 -3.68
C ASN A 169 -14.30 4.59 -3.17
N LEU A 170 -13.85 5.53 -4.03
CA LEU A 170 -12.84 6.54 -3.72
C LEU A 170 -13.09 7.26 -2.38
N MET A 171 -14.32 7.70 -2.13
CA MET A 171 -14.69 8.46 -0.91
C MET A 171 -14.30 7.75 0.41
N LEU A 172 -14.36 6.41 0.46
CA LEU A 172 -14.04 5.62 1.67
C LEU A 172 -12.53 5.42 1.85
N VAL A 173 -11.78 5.42 0.75
CA VAL A 173 -10.34 5.11 0.74
C VAL A 173 -9.49 6.37 0.84
N CYS A 174 -9.98 7.48 0.27
CA CYS A 174 -9.32 8.77 0.27
C CYS A 174 -9.12 9.34 1.68
N GLY A 175 -10.12 9.29 2.58
CA GLY A 175 -9.99 9.94 3.90
C GLY A 175 -8.86 9.37 4.78
N GLY A 176 -8.69 8.05 4.81
CA GLY A 176 -7.71 7.38 5.68
C GLY A 176 -6.34 7.17 5.05
N LEU A 177 -6.29 6.78 3.77
CA LEU A 177 -5.01 6.50 3.10
C LEU A 177 -4.31 7.77 2.63
N PHE A 178 -5.01 8.87 2.35
CA PHE A 178 -4.32 10.14 2.02
C PHE A 178 -3.58 10.72 3.21
N ALA A 179 -4.08 10.55 4.44
CA ALA A 179 -3.36 10.95 5.64
C ALA A 179 -2.05 10.17 5.80
N LEU A 180 -2.07 8.86 5.53
CA LEU A 180 -0.89 7.98 5.57
C LEU A 180 0.09 8.22 4.40
N ALA A 181 -0.43 8.48 3.20
CA ALA A 181 0.36 8.77 2.01
C ALA A 181 1.07 10.13 2.07
N ALA A 182 0.39 11.16 2.59
CA ALA A 182 0.91 12.53 2.66
C ALA A 182 2.02 12.72 3.69
N GLN A 183 2.14 11.83 4.70
CA GLN A 183 3.21 11.88 5.69
C GLN A 183 4.50 11.17 5.27
N GLY A 184 4.43 10.26 4.30
CA GLY A 184 5.58 9.49 3.83
C GLY A 184 5.87 9.70 2.35
N CYS A 185 5.04 9.12 1.48
CA CYS A 185 5.34 8.82 0.07
C CYS A 185 5.63 9.99 -0.87
N VAL A 186 5.38 11.23 -0.48
CA VAL A 186 5.53 12.39 -1.37
C VAL A 186 6.98 12.80 -1.53
N ASP A 187 7.75 12.80 -0.45
CA ASP A 187 9.08 13.42 -0.43
C ASP A 187 10.12 12.62 -1.26
N GLU A 188 9.81 11.37 -1.64
CA GLU A 188 10.72 10.49 -2.41
C GLU A 188 10.20 10.17 -3.84
N TYR A 189 8.92 10.43 -4.15
CA TYR A 189 8.39 10.28 -5.51
C TYR A 189 9.08 11.24 -6.50
N ASP A 190 9.43 12.44 -6.03
CA ASP A 190 10.15 13.45 -6.82
C ASP A 190 11.58 13.01 -7.19
N ASP A 191 12.22 12.17 -6.36
CA ASP A 191 13.54 11.60 -6.65
C ASP A 191 13.46 10.48 -7.70
N TRP A 192 12.33 9.78 -7.81
CA TRP A 192 12.16 8.63 -8.72
C TRP A 192 11.69 9.01 -10.13
N MET A 193 11.00 10.15 -10.27
CA MET A 193 10.59 10.67 -11.58
C MET A 193 11.73 11.35 -12.33
N GLN A 194 12.91 11.53 -11.70
CA GLN A 194 14.10 12.01 -12.40
C GLN A 194 14.81 10.84 -13.09
N PRO A 195 14.92 10.85 -14.44
CA PRO A 195 15.65 9.82 -15.15
C PRO A 195 17.16 10.04 -14.93
N GLY A 196 17.73 9.45 -13.87
CA GLY A 196 19.16 9.54 -13.61
C GLY A 196 19.70 9.10 -12.24
N GLY A 197 18.88 8.54 -11.35
CA GLY A 197 19.32 7.98 -10.06
C GLY A 197 19.86 6.56 -10.15
#